data_AF-A0A4Q6GXG4-F1
#
_entry.id   AF-A0A4Q6GXG4-F1
#
_cell.length_a   1.000
_cell.length_b   1.000
_cell.length_c   1.000
_cell.angle_alpha   90.00
_cell.angle_beta   90.00
_cell.angle_gamma   90.00
#
_symmetry.space_group_name_H-M   'P 1'
#
loop_
_entity.id
_entity.type
_entity.pdbx_description
1 polymer ?
#
loop_
_entity_poly.entity_id
_entity_poly.type
_entity_poly.pdbx_seq_one_letter_code
_entity_poly.pdbx_strand_id
1 'polypeptide(L)'
;MSEFDNVTAAPPPPSGAAPQEDRTIALLTHLSGIIAGFIVPLIIWLINKDKPEKSWLTDSSVEALNFQITIAIAYVICIVLSVIIIGGLLMPIVWIVNLIFCILGGVAANKGENYRYPFALRLIK
;
A
#
# COMPACT_ATOMS: atom_id res chain seq x y z
N MET A 1 36.22 -16.97 0.08
CA MET A 1 35.00 -16.34 0.61
C MET A 1 34.33 -17.37 1.49
N SER A 2 34.20 -17.05 2.77
CA SER A 2 33.83 -17.96 3.86
C SER A 2 32.34 -18.28 3.82
N GLU A 3 31.95 -19.52 4.13
CA GLU A 3 30.54 -19.95 4.33
C GLU A 3 29.77 -19.07 5.33
N PHE A 4 30.47 -18.31 6.17
CA PHE A 4 29.91 -17.35 7.12
C PHE A 4 29.31 -16.09 6.46
N ASP A 5 29.70 -15.76 5.22
CA ASP A 5 29.10 -14.64 4.47
C ASP A 5 27.69 -14.99 3.93
N ASN A 6 27.31 -16.27 3.93
CA ASN A 6 26.07 -16.76 3.35
C ASN A 6 24.90 -16.92 4.36
N VAL A 7 25.14 -16.69 5.65
CA VAL A 7 24.13 -16.89 6.72
C VAL A 7 23.33 -15.60 7.00
N THR A 8 23.79 -14.45 6.53
CA THR A 8 23.09 -13.15 6.65
C THR A 8 22.21 -12.82 5.45
N ALA A 9 22.31 -13.60 4.36
CA ALA A 9 21.46 -13.43 3.19
C ALA A 9 20.06 -13.99 3.48
N ALA A 10 19.03 -13.16 3.31
CA ALA A 10 17.65 -13.63 3.34
C ALA A 10 17.49 -14.78 2.31
N PRO A 11 16.71 -15.83 2.62
CA PRO A 11 16.51 -16.96 1.71
C PRO A 11 16.13 -16.46 0.32
N PRO A 12 16.72 -17.00 -0.75
CA PRO A 12 16.35 -16.62 -2.11
C PRO A 12 14.83 -16.79 -2.24
N PRO A 13 14.13 -15.77 -2.74
CA PRO A 13 12.68 -15.83 -2.83
C PRO A 13 12.25 -17.08 -3.62
N PRO A 14 11.14 -17.73 -3.23
CA PRO A 14 10.62 -18.85 -3.99
C PRO A 14 10.43 -18.44 -5.45
N SER A 15 10.94 -19.28 -6.36
CA SER A 15 10.84 -19.09 -7.81
C SER A 15 9.38 -18.84 -8.21
N GLY A 16 9.08 -17.63 -8.71
CA GLY A 16 7.72 -17.17 -9.03
C GLY A 16 7.24 -15.95 -8.22
N ALA A 17 7.97 -15.54 -7.18
CA ALA A 17 7.62 -14.34 -6.41
C ALA A 17 8.31 -13.08 -6.99
N ALA A 18 7.62 -11.92 -6.94
CA ALA A 18 8.04 -10.66 -7.57
C ALA A 18 9.50 -10.24 -7.23
N PRO A 19 10.20 -9.45 -8.07
CA PRO A 19 11.56 -9.00 -7.77
C PRO A 19 11.68 -8.34 -6.38
N GLN A 20 12.78 -8.56 -5.66
CA GLN A 20 12.99 -7.98 -4.32
C GLN A 20 12.86 -6.45 -4.30
N GLU A 21 13.37 -5.78 -5.33
CA GLU A 21 13.25 -4.34 -5.49
C GLU A 21 11.78 -3.91 -5.57
N ASP A 22 10.98 -4.61 -6.38
CA ASP A 22 9.54 -4.31 -6.52
C ASP A 22 8.80 -4.52 -5.22
N ARG A 23 9.12 -5.56 -4.45
CA ARG A 23 8.54 -5.79 -3.12
C ARG A 23 8.86 -4.68 -2.15
N THR A 24 10.10 -4.19 -2.17
CA THR A 24 10.53 -3.07 -1.32
C THR A 24 9.77 -1.79 -1.71
N ILE A 25 9.64 -1.51 -3.01
CA ILE A 25 8.90 -0.34 -3.48
C ILE A 25 7.41 -0.47 -3.14
N ALA A 26 6.81 -1.65 -3.31
CA ALA A 26 5.42 -1.91 -2.97
C ALA A 26 5.16 -1.77 -1.46
N LEU A 27 6.03 -2.32 -0.61
CA LEU A 27 6.00 -2.12 0.84
C LEU A 27 5.98 -0.63 1.19
N LEU A 28 6.92 0.14 0.64
CA LEU A 28 6.99 1.59 0.87
C LEU A 28 5.76 2.31 0.33
N THR A 29 5.22 1.85 -0.80
CA THR A 29 4.00 2.40 -1.41
C THR A 29 2.81 2.24 -0.46
N HIS A 30 2.61 1.06 0.13
CA HIS A 30 1.55 0.86 1.12
C HIS A 30 1.77 1.67 2.40
N LEU A 31 2.99 1.68 2.96
CA LEU A 31 3.30 2.41 4.20
C LEU A 31 3.22 3.93 4.03
N SER A 32 3.58 4.44 2.85
CA SER A 32 3.51 5.87 2.55
C SER A 32 2.10 6.43 2.71
N GLY A 33 1.06 5.60 2.54
CA GLY A 33 -0.33 5.97 2.74
C GLY A 33 -0.67 6.46 4.16
N ILE A 34 0.16 6.13 5.16
CA ILE A 34 -0.01 6.62 6.54
C ILE A 34 0.26 8.12 6.64
N ILE A 35 1.23 8.63 5.89
CA ILE A 35 1.73 10.02 6.02
C ILE A 35 1.48 10.88 4.77
N ALA A 36 1.54 10.28 3.58
CA ALA A 36 1.47 10.95 2.29
C ALA A 36 0.15 10.65 1.53
N GLY A 37 -0.72 9.82 2.11
CA GLY A 37 -1.99 9.45 1.51
C GLY A 37 -1.83 8.85 0.11
N PHE A 38 -2.66 9.30 -0.83
CA PHE A 38 -2.68 8.77 -2.19
C PHE A 38 -1.53 9.24 -3.10
N ILE A 39 -0.73 10.23 -2.67
CA ILE A 39 0.26 10.89 -3.54
C ILE A 39 1.38 9.93 -3.95
N VAL A 40 1.97 9.21 -3.00
CA VAL A 40 3.08 8.29 -3.31
C VAL A 40 2.60 7.08 -4.14
N PRO A 41 1.48 6.40 -3.81
CA PRO A 41 0.92 5.36 -4.68
C PRO A 41 0.61 5.84 -6.10
N LEU A 42 0.12 7.07 -6.25
CA LEU A 42 -0.13 7.68 -7.56
C LEU A 42 1.16 7.85 -8.36
N ILE A 43 2.22 8.37 -7.74
CA ILE A 43 3.52 8.56 -8.39
C ILE A 43 4.12 7.23 -8.81
N ILE A 44 4.13 6.23 -7.92
CA ILE A 44 4.70 4.91 -8.21
C ILE A 44 3.94 4.22 -9.34
N TRP A 45 2.61 4.31 -9.34
CA TRP A 45 1.81 3.81 -10.46
C TRP A 45 2.14 4.55 -11.77
N LEU A 46 2.13 5.88 -11.78
CA LEU A 46 2.37 6.67 -13.01
C LEU A 46 3.75 6.44 -13.63
N ILE A 47 4.79 6.22 -12.83
CA ILE A 47 6.17 5.98 -13.32
C ILE A 47 6.32 4.57 -13.91
N ASN A 48 5.50 3.61 -13.50
CA ASN A 48 5.66 2.19 -13.84
C ASN A 48 4.54 1.61 -14.69
N LYS A 49 3.40 2.30 -14.85
CA LYS A 49 2.20 1.79 -15.54
C LYS A 49 2.42 1.31 -16.98
N ASP A 50 3.40 1.88 -17.68
CA ASP A 50 3.67 1.57 -19.09
C ASP A 50 4.80 0.53 -19.25
N LYS A 51 5.26 -0.09 -18.15
CA LYS A 51 6.36 -1.07 -18.12
C LYS A 51 5.81 -2.48 -17.84
N PRO A 52 5.72 -3.37 -18.86
CA PRO A 52 5.15 -4.72 -18.70
C PRO A 52 5.85 -5.56 -17.61
N GLU A 53 7.16 -5.39 -17.47
CA GLU A 53 7.99 -6.06 -16.47
C GLU A 53 7.69 -5.62 -15.04
N LYS A 54 7.01 -4.48 -14.84
CA LYS A 54 6.58 -3.95 -13.53
C LYS A 54 5.12 -4.26 -13.21
N SER A 55 4.46 -5.15 -13.97
CA SER A 55 3.02 -5.47 -13.82
C SER A 55 2.58 -5.79 -12.38
N TRP A 56 3.39 -6.55 -11.62
CA TRP A 56 3.12 -6.84 -10.21
C TRP A 56 3.19 -5.59 -9.33
N LEU A 57 4.22 -4.76 -9.49
CA LEU A 57 4.38 -3.52 -8.74
C LEU A 57 3.25 -2.54 -9.07
N THR A 58 2.85 -2.45 -10.33
CA THR A 58 1.74 -1.58 -10.74
C THR A 58 0.42 -2.04 -10.16
N ASP A 59 0.15 -3.34 -10.08
CA ASP A 59 -1.07 -3.87 -9.44
C ASP A 59 -1.13 -3.51 -7.94
N SER A 60 -0.03 -3.72 -7.23
CA SER A 60 0.09 -3.34 -5.81
C SER A 60 -0.04 -1.82 -5.60
N SER A 61 0.55 -1.02 -6.50
CA SER A 61 0.47 0.45 -6.43
C SER A 61 -0.93 0.98 -6.69
N VAL A 62 -1.66 0.41 -7.66
CA VAL A 62 -3.07 0.75 -7.95
C VAL A 62 -3.97 0.38 -6.79
N GLU A 63 -3.75 -0.78 -6.17
CA GLU A 63 -4.52 -1.21 -5.01
C GLU A 63 -4.29 -0.29 -3.80
N ALA A 64 -3.05 0.09 -3.52
CA ALA A 64 -2.72 1.10 -2.50
C ALA A 64 -3.34 2.46 -2.82
N LEU A 65 -3.29 2.89 -4.08
CA LEU A 65 -3.87 4.15 -4.55
C LEU A 65 -5.39 4.19 -4.36
N ASN A 66 -6.09 3.15 -4.80
CA ASN A 66 -7.53 2.98 -4.63
C ASN A 66 -7.94 2.99 -3.16
N PHE A 67 -7.18 2.32 -2.29
CA PHE A 67 -7.42 2.36 -0.85
C PHE A 67 -7.23 3.76 -0.27
N GLN A 68 -6.16 4.47 -0.65
CA GLN A 68 -5.93 5.82 -0.15
C GLN A 68 -6.96 6.84 -0.64
N ILE A 69 -7.48 6.68 -1.86
CA ILE A 69 -8.62 7.47 -2.33
C ILE A 69 -9.87 7.15 -1.49
N THR A 70 -10.09 5.88 -1.15
CA THR A 70 -11.19 5.48 -0.26
C THR A 70 -11.08 6.12 1.12
N ILE A 71 -9.88 6.11 1.72
CA ILE A 71 -9.61 6.76 3.00
C ILE A 71 -9.80 8.28 2.90
N ALA A 72 -9.36 8.91 1.81
CA ALA A 72 -9.57 10.34 1.58
C ALA A 72 -11.07 10.69 1.53
N ILE A 73 -11.88 9.88 0.84
CA ILE A 73 -13.35 10.04 0.81
C ILE A 73 -13.92 9.87 2.22
N ALA A 74 -13.48 8.87 2.98
CA ALA A 74 -13.92 8.66 4.36
C ALA A 74 -13.60 9.88 5.25
N TYR A 75 -12.44 10.51 5.09
CA TYR A 75 -12.10 11.75 5.79
C TYR A 75 -13.00 12.92 5.38
N VAL A 76 -13.30 13.09 4.09
CA VAL A 76 -14.24 14.12 3.63
C VAL A 76 -15.61 13.92 4.27
N ILE A 77 -16.11 12.67 4.35
CA ILE A 77 -17.37 12.36 5.04
C ILE A 77 -17.29 12.73 6.51
N CYS A 78 -16.19 12.41 7.20
CA CYS A 78 -15.99 12.80 8.60
C CYS A 78 -15.98 14.33 8.78
N ILE A 79 -15.36 15.08 7.87
CA ILE A 79 -15.37 16.55 7.90
C ILE A 79 -16.80 17.08 7.77
N VAL A 80 -17.58 16.56 6.81
CA VAL A 80 -18.98 16.97 6.64
C VAL A 80 -19.83 16.64 7.88
N LEU A 81 -19.65 15.45 8.47
CA LEU A 81 -20.35 15.03 9.70
C LEU A 81 -19.86 15.73 10.96
N SER A 82 -18.74 16.46 10.91
CA SER A 82 -18.22 17.18 12.08
C SER A 82 -19.13 18.35 12.50
N VAL A 83 -19.97 18.86 11.58
CA VAL A 83 -21.00 19.88 11.85
C VAL A 83 -21.96 19.45 12.97
N ILE A 84 -22.18 18.13 13.14
CA ILE A 84 -23.02 17.55 14.19
C ILE A 84 -22.19 16.81 15.27
N ILE A 85 -20.91 17.16 15.43
CA ILE A 85 -19.94 16.57 16.39
C ILE A 85 -19.53 15.11 16.09
N ILE A 86 -20.41 14.30 15.49
CA ILE A 86 -20.16 12.87 15.16
C ILE A 86 -18.89 12.69 14.33
N GLY A 87 -18.64 13.57 13.35
CA GLY A 87 -17.46 13.48 12.48
C GLY A 87 -16.12 13.53 13.22
N GLY A 88 -16.05 14.25 14.35
CA GLY A 88 -14.85 14.32 15.18
C GLY A 88 -14.51 12.99 15.86
N LEU A 89 -15.53 12.18 16.20
CA LEU A 89 -15.34 10.85 16.78
C LEU A 89 -14.96 9.79 15.73
N LEU A 90 -15.42 9.95 14.49
CA LEU A 90 -15.12 9.02 13.40
C LEU A 90 -13.70 9.19 12.83
N MET A 91 -13.18 10.42 12.82
CA MET A 91 -11.82 10.75 12.37
C MET A 91 -10.72 9.81 12.92
N PRO A 92 -10.56 9.63 14.25
CA PRO A 92 -9.54 8.73 14.79
C PRO A 92 -9.77 7.27 14.42
N ILE A 93 -11.04 6.84 14.25
CA ILE A 93 -11.37 5.47 13.81
C ILE A 93 -10.88 5.25 12.39
N VAL A 94 -11.17 6.18 11.47
CA VAL A 94 -10.68 6.12 10.08
C VAL A 94 -9.15 6.10 10.04
N TRP A 95 -8.49 6.90 10.89
CA TRP A 95 -7.02 6.91 10.97
C TRP A 95 -6.45 5.56 11.43
N ILE A 96 -7.03 4.93 12.46
CA ILE A 96 -6.61 3.62 12.95
C ILE A 96 -6.84 2.54 11.87
N VAL A 97 -7.99 2.57 11.20
CA VAL A 97 -8.29 1.66 10.08
C VAL A 97 -7.26 1.82 8.96
N ASN A 98 -6.93 3.06 8.58
CA ASN A 98 -5.88 3.33 7.59
C ASN A 98 -4.54 2.75 8.01
N LEU A 99 -4.13 2.98 9.27
CA LEU A 99 -2.85 2.50 9.81
C LEU A 99 -2.74 0.97 9.73
N ILE A 100 -3.74 0.26 10.24
CA ILE A 100 -3.75 -1.21 10.26
C ILE A 100 -3.64 -1.76 8.84
N PHE A 101 -4.48 -1.26 7.94
CA PHE A 101 -4.51 -1.74 6.56
C PHE A 101 -3.25 -1.40 5.78
N CYS A 102 -2.64 -0.22 5.97
CA CYS A 102 -1.35 0.11 5.37
C CYS A 102 -0.24 -0.86 5.82
N ILE A 103 -0.21 -1.22 7.11
CA ILE A 103 0.76 -2.19 7.63
C ILE A 103 0.51 -3.58 7.04
N LEU A 104 -0.74 -4.05 7.02
CA LEU A 104 -1.08 -5.37 6.45
C LEU A 104 -0.71 -5.46 4.97
N GLY A 105 -1.05 -4.42 4.19
CA GLY A 105 -0.69 -4.33 2.77
C GLY A 105 0.83 -4.30 2.57
N GLY A 106 1.55 -3.51 3.38
CA GLY A 106 3.01 -3.45 3.33
C GLY A 106 3.68 -4.78 3.66
N VAL A 107 3.25 -5.46 4.72
CA VAL A 107 3.78 -6.77 5.13
C VAL A 107 3.53 -7.82 4.05
N ALA A 108 2.33 -7.86 3.46
CA ALA A 108 2.01 -8.76 2.36
C ALA A 108 2.85 -8.45 1.11
N ALA A 109 3.01 -7.17 0.75
CA ALA A 109 3.85 -6.75 -0.37
C ALA A 109 5.32 -7.16 -0.18
N ASN A 110 5.86 -7.04 1.04
CA ASN A 110 7.21 -7.50 1.36
C ASN A 110 7.39 -9.01 1.16
N LYS A 111 6.34 -9.81 1.43
CA LYS A 111 6.33 -11.25 1.13
C LYS A 111 6.19 -11.55 -0.37
N GLY A 112 5.86 -10.55 -1.20
CA GLY A 112 5.57 -10.73 -2.62
C GLY A 112 4.14 -11.18 -2.89
N GLU A 113 3.23 -11.00 -1.92
CA GLU A 113 1.81 -11.35 -2.03
C GLU A 113 1.00 -10.16 -2.52
N ASN A 114 -0.02 -10.42 -3.34
CA ASN A 114 -0.99 -9.40 -3.75
C ASN A 114 -2.02 -9.20 -2.63
N TYR A 115 -1.86 -8.13 -1.86
CA TYR A 115 -2.85 -7.73 -0.86
C TYR A 115 -4.02 -7.02 -1.51
N ARG A 116 -5.26 -7.39 -1.20
CA ARG A 116 -6.46 -6.68 -1.62
C ARG A 116 -7.16 -6.10 -0.41
N TYR A 117 -7.34 -4.79 -0.40
CA TYR A 117 -8.03 -4.11 0.67
C TYR A 117 -9.53 -4.45 0.62
N PRO A 118 -10.12 -4.88 1.75
CA PRO A 118 -11.52 -5.31 1.76
C PRO A 118 -12.51 -4.18 1.41
N PHE A 119 -12.15 -2.92 1.73
CA PHE A 119 -13.03 -1.77 1.54
C PHE A 119 -12.57 -0.81 0.43
N ALA A 120 -11.53 -1.14 -0.33
CA ALA A 120 -11.03 -0.22 -1.36
C ALA A 120 -12.00 -0.13 -2.55
N LEU A 121 -12.34 1.11 -2.90
CA LEU A 121 -13.00 1.45 -4.16
C LEU A 121 -12.01 1.32 -5.31
N ARG A 122 -12.19 0.32 -6.17
CA ARG A 122 -11.31 0.06 -7.33
C ARG A 122 -11.65 0.97 -8.52
N LEU A 123 -11.30 2.24 -8.37
CA LEU A 123 -11.57 3.30 -9.34
C LEU A 123 -10.57 3.26 -10.51
N ILE A 124 -9.30 2.98 -10.19
CA ILE A 124 -8.21 2.84 -11.17
C ILE A 124 -7.96 1.35 -11.42
N LYS A 125 -7.72 1.00 -12.68
CA LYS A 125 -7.48 -0.37 -13.19
C LYS A 125 -6.16 -0.44 -13.94
#